data_AF-A0A7V9GVH7-F1
#
_entry.id   AF-A0A7V9GVH7-F1
#
_cell.length_a   1.000
_cell.length_b   1.000
_cell.length_c   1.000
_cell.angle_alpha   90.00
_cell.angle_beta   90.00
_cell.angle_gamma   90.00
#
_symmetry.space_group_name_H-M   'P 1'
#
loop_
_entity.id
_entity.type
_entity.pdbx_description
1 polymer ?
#
loop_
_entity_poly.entity_id
_entity_poly.type
_entity_poly.pdbx_seq_one_letter_code
_entity_poly.pdbx_strand_id
1 'polypeptide(L)'
;PVGVGIGDGCSRRPVPAIVTRAEGQLVQQIDGRPAVEVYLERLGVAETDVEDFHAFAVEHPLAQPELSGDVRLRHVRDRDEDGALVMATHIPANAAVQFTDQSPLAIVRSAWNAVEGALAPLAGEPARAALAFDCGGRRSALGDALPQEADAIRSSFGPEPPPVAGLFTHGEVGRVRGAKGDRNHALVVVAFA
;
A
#
# COMPACT_ATOMS: atom_id res chain seq x y z
N PRO A 1 -6.75 -26.54 -1.10
CA PRO A 1 -5.69 -25.77 -0.38
C PRO A 1 -6.00 -24.26 -0.35
N VAL A 2 -5.35 -23.46 0.51
CA VAL A 2 -5.55 -22.00 0.54
C VAL A 2 -4.20 -21.29 0.42
N GLY A 3 -4.12 -20.32 -0.49
CA GLY A 3 -2.97 -19.45 -0.64
C GLY A 3 -3.35 -17.98 -0.54
N VAL A 4 -2.42 -17.17 -0.04
CA VAL A 4 -2.59 -15.73 0.16
C VAL A 4 -1.41 -15.01 -0.46
N GLY A 5 -1.68 -14.08 -1.37
CA GLY A 5 -0.69 -13.21 -1.97
C GLY A 5 -1.05 -11.75 -1.78
N ILE A 6 -0.01 -10.91 -1.74
CA ILE A 6 -0.11 -9.50 -1.41
C ILE A 6 0.75 -8.72 -2.38
N GLY A 7 0.20 -7.66 -2.96
CA GLY A 7 0.91 -6.77 -3.88
C GLY A 7 0.54 -5.32 -3.62
N ASP A 8 1.54 -4.49 -3.34
CA ASP A 8 1.34 -3.04 -3.17
C ASP A 8 1.62 -2.27 -4.46
N GLY A 9 2.82 -2.42 -5.04
CA GLY A 9 3.24 -1.68 -6.24
C GLY A 9 3.96 -0.37 -5.89
N CYS A 10 4.40 -0.20 -4.66
CA CYS A 10 5.23 0.92 -4.23
C CYS A 10 6.70 0.66 -4.53
N SER A 11 7.36 1.67 -5.06
CA SER A 11 8.82 1.73 -5.19
C SER A 11 9.39 2.58 -4.07
N ARG A 12 10.45 2.11 -3.41
CA ARG A 12 11.04 2.78 -2.24
C ARG A 12 12.17 3.70 -2.66
N ARG A 13 12.17 4.92 -2.13
CA ARG A 13 13.31 5.83 -2.22
C ARG A 13 14.36 5.45 -1.16
N PRO A 14 15.66 5.42 -1.49
CA PRO A 14 16.73 5.05 -0.55
C PRO A 14 17.08 6.17 0.42
N VAL A 15 16.07 6.87 0.96
CA VAL A 15 16.23 8.01 1.87
C VAL A 15 15.41 7.74 3.13
N PRO A 16 16.01 7.13 4.17
CA PRO A 16 15.32 6.88 5.43
C PRO A 16 15.16 8.17 6.24
N ALA A 17 14.14 8.19 7.10
CA ALA A 17 13.89 9.24 8.07
C ALA A 17 13.30 8.65 9.36
N ILE A 18 13.32 9.40 10.45
CA ILE A 18 12.77 8.99 11.75
C ILE A 18 11.56 9.85 12.09
N VAL A 19 10.44 9.21 12.42
CA VAL A 19 9.28 9.90 13.01
C VAL A 19 9.65 10.31 14.43
N THR A 20 9.95 11.59 14.65
CA THR A 20 10.43 12.06 15.97
C THR A 20 9.29 12.45 16.90
N ARG A 21 8.11 12.82 16.37
CA ARG A 21 6.91 13.11 17.16
C ARG A 21 5.66 12.65 16.43
N ALA A 22 4.84 11.85 17.10
CA ALA A 22 3.55 11.40 16.61
C ALA A 22 2.56 11.22 17.76
N GLU A 23 1.29 11.51 17.50
CA GLU A 23 0.18 11.36 18.44
C GLU A 23 -1.06 10.86 17.70
N GLY A 24 -1.56 9.68 18.06
CA GLY A 24 -2.69 9.06 17.38
C GLY A 24 -2.44 8.85 15.89
N GLN A 25 -3.22 9.50 15.03
CA GLN A 25 -3.06 9.43 13.58
C GLN A 25 -2.20 10.57 13.01
N LEU A 26 -1.67 11.46 13.86
CA LEU A 26 -0.86 12.59 13.43
C LEU A 26 0.62 12.28 13.56
N VAL A 27 1.35 12.33 12.45
CA VAL A 27 2.81 12.40 12.45
C VAL A 27 3.18 13.87 12.39
N GLN A 28 3.55 14.44 13.54
CA GLN A 28 3.80 15.87 13.70
C GLN A 28 5.21 16.24 13.25
N GLN A 29 6.19 15.37 13.52
CA GLN A 29 7.58 15.62 13.15
C GLN A 29 8.28 14.40 12.57
N ILE A 30 9.09 14.67 11.56
CA ILE A 30 10.05 13.74 10.97
C ILE A 30 11.43 14.41 11.02
N ASP A 31 12.46 13.70 11.48
CA ASP A 31 13.82 14.22 11.65
C ASP A 31 13.87 15.55 12.45
N GLY A 32 12.95 15.73 13.42
CA GLY A 32 12.87 16.92 14.26
C GLY A 32 12.25 18.16 13.61
N ARG A 33 11.71 18.04 12.39
CA ARG A 33 11.09 19.12 11.60
C ARG A 33 9.61 18.82 11.34
N PRO A 34 8.78 19.82 10.97
CA PRO A 34 7.41 19.58 10.55
C PRO A 34 7.32 18.47 9.50
N ALA A 35 6.40 17.53 9.71
CA ALA A 35 6.39 16.29 8.93
C ALA A 35 6.14 16.54 7.44
N VAL A 36 5.27 17.49 7.09
CA VAL A 36 4.97 17.83 5.69
C VAL A 36 6.20 18.39 4.96
N GLU A 37 7.02 19.22 5.62
CA GLU A 37 8.23 19.79 5.02
C GLU A 37 9.20 18.68 4.62
N VAL A 38 9.47 17.75 5.55
CA VAL A 38 10.36 16.62 5.28
C VAL A 38 9.77 15.71 4.21
N TYR A 39 8.47 15.46 4.26
CA TYR A 39 7.79 14.61 3.28
C TYR A 39 7.93 15.13 1.85
N LEU A 40 7.62 16.41 1.63
CA LEU A 40 7.73 17.05 0.33
C LEU A 40 9.19 17.17 -0.13
N GLU A 41 10.11 17.56 0.77
CA GLU A 41 11.55 17.62 0.47
C GLU A 41 12.09 16.26 0.00
N ARG A 42 11.72 15.18 0.68
CA ARG A 42 12.21 13.82 0.38
C ARG A 42 11.59 13.23 -0.89
N LEU A 43 10.40 13.69 -1.25
CA LEU A 43 9.77 13.42 -2.55
C LEU A 43 10.31 14.33 -3.66
N GLY A 44 11.02 15.41 -3.31
CA GLY A 44 11.60 16.35 -4.27
C GLY A 44 10.58 17.28 -4.90
N VAL A 45 9.51 17.61 -4.16
CA VAL A 45 8.37 18.42 -4.63
C VAL A 45 8.31 19.69 -3.80
N ALA A 46 8.14 20.85 -4.44
CA ALA A 46 7.86 22.09 -3.72
C ALA A 46 6.40 22.14 -3.30
N GLU A 47 6.11 22.69 -2.13
CA GLU A 47 4.73 22.80 -1.64
C GLU A 47 3.81 23.56 -2.60
N THR A 48 4.34 24.56 -3.31
CA THR A 48 3.61 25.33 -4.32
C THR A 48 3.17 24.51 -5.54
N ASP A 49 3.78 23.35 -5.76
CA ASP A 49 3.49 22.46 -6.89
C ASP A 49 2.39 21.45 -6.53
N VAL A 50 1.95 21.40 -5.27
CA VAL A 50 0.92 20.47 -4.79
C VAL A 50 -0.41 21.20 -4.67
N GLU A 51 -1.23 21.11 -5.73
CA GLU A 51 -2.57 21.71 -5.75
C GLU A 51 -3.56 20.95 -4.84
N ASP A 52 -3.54 19.62 -4.92
CA ASP A 52 -4.34 18.71 -4.11
C ASP A 52 -3.41 17.76 -3.33
N PHE A 53 -3.21 18.07 -2.05
CA PHE A 53 -2.34 17.29 -1.19
C PHE A 53 -2.86 15.87 -0.97
N HIS A 54 -4.18 15.67 -0.91
CA HIS A 54 -4.77 14.34 -0.73
C HIS A 54 -4.46 13.46 -1.95
N ALA A 55 -4.72 13.97 -3.16
CA ALA A 55 -4.46 13.25 -4.40
C ALA A 55 -2.98 12.92 -4.54
N PHE A 56 -2.10 13.87 -4.23
CA PHE A 56 -0.65 13.66 -4.21
C PHE A 56 -0.24 12.59 -3.18
N ALA A 57 -0.66 12.73 -1.92
CA ALA A 57 -0.23 11.86 -0.83
C ALA A 57 -0.69 10.40 -0.99
N VAL A 58 -1.82 10.19 -1.68
CA VAL A 58 -2.30 8.86 -2.08
C VAL A 58 -1.25 8.10 -2.90
N GLU A 59 -0.51 8.74 -3.80
CA GLU A 59 0.52 8.11 -4.64
C GLU A 59 1.86 7.91 -3.92
N HIS A 60 1.99 8.47 -2.71
CA HIS A 60 3.26 8.54 -1.98
C HIS A 60 3.13 8.04 -0.53
N PRO A 61 2.63 6.81 -0.26
CA PRO A 61 2.56 6.31 1.11
C PRO A 61 3.96 6.22 1.74
N LEU A 62 4.03 6.28 3.07
CA LEU A 62 5.27 6.01 3.79
C LEU A 62 5.49 4.50 3.90
N ALA A 63 6.75 4.07 3.85
CA ALA A 63 7.17 2.70 4.07
C ALA A 63 7.81 2.56 5.45
N GLN A 64 7.23 1.78 6.35
CA GLN A 64 7.81 1.46 7.65
C GLN A 64 8.51 0.08 7.58
N PRO A 65 9.86 0.02 7.67
CA PRO A 65 10.58 -1.24 7.69
C PRO A 65 10.20 -2.13 8.89
N GLU A 66 10.22 -3.44 8.67
CA GLU A 66 10.00 -4.46 9.69
C GLU A 66 11.25 -5.29 9.94
N LEU A 67 11.34 -5.89 11.13
CA LEU A 67 12.47 -6.77 11.49
C LEU A 67 12.55 -8.03 10.63
N SER A 68 11.46 -8.45 9.97
CA SER A 68 11.47 -9.56 9.02
C SER A 68 12.21 -9.23 7.71
N GLY A 69 12.55 -7.96 7.47
CA GLY A 69 13.02 -7.45 6.18
C GLY A 69 11.89 -6.97 5.26
N ASP A 70 10.62 -7.19 5.66
CA ASP A 70 9.45 -6.67 4.96
C ASP A 70 9.23 -5.18 5.27
N VAL A 71 8.23 -4.61 4.62
CA VAL A 71 7.78 -3.23 4.83
C VAL A 71 6.27 -3.21 5.05
N ARG A 72 5.83 -2.34 5.97
CA ARG A 72 4.43 -1.94 6.08
C ARG A 72 4.24 -0.58 5.47
N LEU A 73 3.41 -0.50 4.44
CA LEU A 73 2.99 0.78 3.91
C LEU A 73 2.03 1.47 4.87
N ARG A 74 2.12 2.79 4.89
CA ARG A 74 1.40 3.69 5.78
C ARG A 74 0.78 4.77 4.92
N HIS A 75 -0.54 4.69 4.79
CA HIS A 75 -1.29 5.61 3.94
C HIS A 75 -1.35 7.00 4.58
N VAL A 76 -0.72 7.97 3.91
CA VAL A 76 -0.86 9.40 4.20
C VAL A 76 -2.17 9.84 3.56
N ARG A 77 -3.08 10.40 4.36
CA ARG A 77 -4.41 10.83 3.93
C ARG A 77 -4.44 12.32 3.60
N ASP A 78 -3.76 13.12 4.40
CA ASP A 78 -3.76 14.56 4.30
C ASP A 78 -2.63 15.18 5.15
N ARG A 79 -2.63 16.50 5.25
CA ARG A 79 -1.90 17.30 6.22
C ARG A 79 -2.84 18.19 7.03
N ASP A 80 -2.47 18.53 8.25
CA ASP A 80 -3.18 19.54 9.03
C ASP A 80 -2.57 20.95 8.86
N GLU A 81 -3.19 21.95 9.47
CA GLU A 81 -2.78 23.36 9.41
C GLU A 81 -1.41 23.60 10.08
N ASP A 82 -1.01 22.74 11.01
CA ASP A 82 0.27 22.82 11.73
C ASP A 82 1.41 22.06 11.01
N GLY A 83 1.12 21.46 9.86
CA GLY A 83 2.09 20.73 9.04
C GLY A 83 2.35 19.28 9.47
N ALA A 84 1.48 18.70 10.31
CA ALA A 84 1.50 17.28 10.59
C ALA A 84 0.91 16.48 9.42
N LEU A 85 1.43 15.28 9.18
CA LEU A 85 0.80 14.32 8.26
C LEU A 85 -0.33 13.58 8.98
N VAL A 86 -1.51 13.58 8.36
CA VAL A 86 -2.68 12.83 8.81
C VAL A 86 -2.59 11.42 8.21
N MET A 87 -2.38 10.43 9.07
CA MET A 87 -2.21 9.03 8.66
C MET A 87 -3.53 8.26 8.77
N ALA A 88 -3.71 7.24 7.93
CA ALA A 88 -4.81 6.29 8.10
C ALA A 88 -4.64 5.41 9.34
N THR A 89 -3.39 5.08 9.68
CA THR A 89 -3.03 4.24 10.81
C THR A 89 -1.88 4.86 11.60
N HIS A 90 -1.85 4.63 12.91
CA HIS A 90 -0.82 5.18 13.80
C HIS A 90 0.59 4.68 13.43
N ILE A 91 1.55 5.62 13.37
CA ILE A 91 2.99 5.32 13.32
C ILE A 91 3.60 5.76 14.66
N PRO A 92 4.27 4.86 15.40
CA PRO A 92 4.88 5.23 16.68
C PRO A 92 6.03 6.22 16.51
N ALA A 93 6.23 7.09 17.49
CA ALA A 93 7.45 7.87 17.61
C ALA A 93 8.70 6.97 17.66
N ASN A 94 9.80 7.48 17.13
CA ASN A 94 11.07 6.79 16.87
C ASN A 94 10.99 5.65 15.83
N ALA A 95 9.88 5.53 15.08
CA ALA A 95 9.82 4.62 13.95
C ALA A 95 10.68 5.13 12.79
N ALA A 96 11.46 4.23 12.19
CA ALA A 96 12.05 4.47 10.88
C ALA A 96 10.97 4.40 9.80
N VAL A 97 11.03 5.34 8.87
CA VAL A 97 10.19 5.38 7.67
C VAL A 97 11.05 5.67 6.43
N GLN A 98 10.52 5.31 5.28
CA GLN A 98 11.03 5.63 3.95
C GLN A 98 9.89 6.22 3.13
N PHE A 99 10.25 6.90 2.05
CA PHE A 99 9.30 7.51 1.12
C PHE A 99 9.12 6.59 -0.08
N THR A 100 7.92 6.59 -0.65
CA THR A 100 7.63 5.73 -1.80
C THR A 100 6.97 6.51 -2.92
N ASP A 101 7.10 5.95 -4.13
CA ASP A 101 6.34 6.36 -5.30
C ASP A 101 5.51 5.19 -5.78
N GLN A 102 4.30 5.50 -6.20
CA GLN A 102 3.39 4.56 -6.79
C GLN A 102 2.75 5.17 -8.03
N SER A 103 2.51 4.33 -9.03
CA SER A 103 1.85 4.75 -10.26
C SER A 103 0.74 3.78 -10.60
N PRO A 104 -0.27 4.20 -11.39
CA PRO A 104 -1.33 3.30 -11.86
C PRO A 104 -0.76 2.03 -12.51
N LEU A 105 0.31 2.16 -13.31
CA LEU A 105 0.96 1.00 -13.93
C LEU A 105 1.62 0.07 -12.91
N ALA A 106 2.22 0.60 -11.85
CA ALA A 106 2.81 -0.21 -10.79
C ALA A 106 1.74 -0.92 -9.94
N ILE A 107 0.60 -0.28 -9.72
CA ILE A 107 -0.59 -0.88 -9.08
C ILE A 107 -1.13 -2.04 -9.92
N VAL A 108 -1.34 -1.84 -11.22
CA VAL A 108 -1.79 -2.91 -12.13
C VAL A 108 -0.80 -4.08 -12.15
N ARG A 109 0.51 -3.80 -12.14
CA ARG A 109 1.54 -4.85 -12.06
C ARG A 109 1.55 -5.57 -10.71
N SER A 110 1.24 -4.88 -9.61
CA SER A 110 1.22 -5.52 -8.29
C SER A 110 0.07 -6.50 -8.12
N ALA A 111 -1.01 -6.35 -8.90
CA ALA A 111 -2.08 -7.34 -8.98
C ALA A 111 -1.57 -8.72 -9.44
N TRP A 112 -0.67 -8.76 -10.42
CA TRP A 112 -0.03 -10.00 -10.85
C TRP A 112 0.77 -10.66 -9.72
N ASN A 113 1.60 -9.87 -9.01
CA ASN A 113 2.36 -10.37 -7.86
C ASN A 113 1.45 -10.94 -6.76
N ALA A 114 0.30 -10.29 -6.51
CA ALA A 114 -0.66 -10.76 -5.51
C ALA A 114 -1.31 -12.09 -5.92
N VAL A 115 -1.68 -12.26 -7.19
CA VAL A 115 -2.26 -13.52 -7.68
C VAL A 115 -1.21 -14.64 -7.68
N GLU A 116 -0.01 -14.41 -8.19
CA GLU A 116 1.09 -15.39 -8.17
C GLU A 116 1.41 -15.84 -6.74
N GLY A 117 1.48 -14.89 -5.80
CA GLY A 117 1.68 -15.20 -4.38
C GLY A 117 0.55 -16.03 -3.78
N ALA A 118 -0.69 -15.86 -4.25
CA ALA A 118 -1.83 -16.66 -3.82
C ALA A 118 -1.86 -18.06 -4.45
N LEU A 119 -1.32 -18.21 -5.67
CA LEU A 119 -1.25 -19.50 -6.37
C LEU A 119 -0.08 -20.37 -5.90
N ALA A 120 1.05 -19.79 -5.52
CA ALA A 120 2.24 -20.54 -5.12
C ALA A 120 1.98 -21.59 -4.01
N PRO A 121 1.21 -21.31 -2.94
CA PRO A 121 0.88 -22.29 -1.91
C PRO A 121 -0.06 -23.42 -2.36
N LEU A 122 -0.73 -23.28 -3.51
CA LEU A 122 -1.60 -24.32 -4.07
C LEU A 122 -0.82 -25.45 -4.75
N ALA A 123 0.51 -25.29 -4.91
CA ALA A 123 1.42 -26.31 -5.43
C ALA A 123 0.98 -26.93 -6.78
N GLY A 124 0.39 -26.11 -7.66
CA GLY A 124 -0.08 -26.52 -8.99
C GLY A 124 -1.52 -27.03 -9.04
N GLU A 125 -2.23 -27.13 -7.91
CA GLU A 125 -3.68 -27.34 -7.93
C GLU A 125 -4.39 -26.09 -8.48
N PRO A 126 -5.39 -26.26 -9.37
CA PRO A 126 -6.09 -25.13 -9.95
C PRO A 126 -6.95 -24.42 -8.89
N ALA A 127 -6.86 -23.11 -8.83
CA ALA A 127 -7.78 -22.32 -8.01
C ALA A 127 -9.23 -22.50 -8.53
N ARG A 128 -10.15 -22.81 -7.64
CA ARG A 128 -11.60 -22.98 -7.89
C ARG A 128 -12.41 -21.74 -7.52
N ALA A 129 -11.86 -20.90 -6.65
CA ALA A 129 -12.42 -19.61 -6.26
C ALA A 129 -11.30 -18.68 -5.81
N ALA A 130 -11.54 -17.37 -5.91
CA ALA A 130 -10.66 -16.38 -5.30
C ALA A 130 -11.41 -15.21 -4.67
N LEU A 131 -10.81 -14.63 -3.64
CA LEU A 131 -11.23 -13.37 -3.02
C LEU A 131 -10.15 -12.30 -3.25
N ALA A 132 -10.57 -11.09 -3.59
CA ALA A 132 -9.70 -9.93 -3.79
C ALA A 132 -10.14 -8.77 -2.89
N PHE A 133 -9.27 -8.34 -1.97
CA PHE A 133 -9.51 -7.20 -1.08
C PHE A 133 -8.51 -6.11 -1.42
N ASP A 134 -9.02 -5.01 -1.93
CA ASP A 134 -8.20 -3.89 -2.40
C ASP A 134 -8.32 -2.69 -1.47
N CYS A 135 -7.24 -1.94 -1.31
CA CYS A 135 -7.26 -0.69 -0.57
C CYS A 135 -8.04 0.39 -1.30
N GLY A 136 -9.03 0.97 -0.62
CA GLY A 136 -9.78 2.13 -1.12
C GLY A 136 -8.88 3.32 -1.46
N GLY A 137 -7.71 3.45 -0.82
CA GLY A 137 -6.72 4.46 -1.16
C GLY A 137 -6.12 4.27 -2.56
N ARG A 138 -5.96 3.02 -3.04
CA ARG A 138 -5.44 2.71 -4.39
C ARG A 138 -6.46 3.05 -5.48
N ARG A 139 -7.75 3.02 -5.16
CA ARG A 139 -8.81 3.38 -6.11
C ARG A 139 -8.63 4.80 -6.65
N SER A 140 -8.31 5.75 -5.77
CA SER A 140 -8.05 7.14 -6.18
C SER A 140 -6.78 7.24 -7.04
N ALA A 141 -5.72 6.51 -6.68
CA ALA A 141 -4.47 6.46 -7.46
C ALA A 141 -4.66 5.83 -8.84
N LEU A 142 -5.59 4.89 -9.00
CA LEU A 142 -5.86 4.22 -10.28
C LEU A 142 -6.62 5.10 -11.26
N GLY A 143 -7.60 5.86 -10.78
CA GLY A 143 -8.52 6.61 -11.65
C GLY A 143 -9.09 5.74 -12.77
N ASP A 144 -8.85 6.14 -14.01
CA ASP A 144 -9.31 5.44 -15.23
C ASP A 144 -8.59 4.10 -15.50
N ALA A 145 -7.54 3.77 -14.74
CA ALA A 145 -6.80 2.52 -14.84
C ALA A 145 -7.44 1.36 -14.04
N LEU A 146 -8.54 1.62 -13.31
CA LEU A 146 -9.19 0.62 -12.47
C LEU A 146 -9.68 -0.63 -13.23
N PRO A 147 -10.29 -0.52 -14.43
CA PRO A 147 -10.61 -1.71 -15.24
C PRO A 147 -9.40 -2.59 -15.57
N GLN A 148 -8.24 -1.96 -15.80
CA GLN A 148 -7.00 -2.64 -16.16
C GLN A 148 -6.44 -3.44 -14.98
N GLU A 149 -6.62 -2.98 -13.75
CA GLU A 149 -6.27 -3.77 -12.58
C GLU A 149 -7.18 -5.00 -12.45
N ALA A 150 -8.49 -4.82 -12.63
CA ALA A 150 -9.44 -5.94 -12.59
C ALA A 150 -9.11 -7.00 -13.65
N ASP A 151 -8.78 -6.57 -14.87
CA ASP A 151 -8.32 -7.44 -15.95
C ASP A 151 -6.99 -8.11 -15.62
N ALA A 152 -6.05 -7.40 -14.98
CA ALA A 152 -4.78 -7.96 -14.52
C ALA A 152 -5.00 -9.05 -13.45
N ILE A 153 -5.86 -8.82 -12.46
CA ILE A 153 -6.21 -9.84 -11.46
C ILE A 153 -6.75 -11.10 -12.15
N ARG A 154 -7.74 -10.94 -13.04
CA ARG A 154 -8.38 -12.06 -13.71
C ARG A 154 -7.41 -12.82 -14.61
N SER A 155 -6.65 -12.12 -15.45
CA SER A 155 -5.73 -12.76 -16.41
C SER A 155 -4.54 -13.45 -15.72
N SER A 156 -4.16 -13.00 -14.52
CA SER A 156 -3.07 -13.62 -13.75
C SER A 156 -3.40 -15.02 -13.23
N PHE A 157 -4.68 -15.42 -13.18
CA PHE A 157 -5.06 -16.80 -12.86
C PHE A 157 -4.86 -17.79 -14.03
N GLY A 158 -4.46 -17.29 -15.20
CA GLY A 158 -4.27 -18.10 -16.40
C GLY A 158 -5.48 -18.14 -17.33
N PRO A 159 -5.53 -19.09 -18.28
CA PRO A 159 -6.52 -19.12 -19.36
C PRO A 159 -7.94 -19.44 -18.87
N GLU A 160 -8.08 -20.17 -17.76
CA GLU A 160 -9.36 -20.54 -17.15
C GLU A 160 -9.44 -19.96 -15.72
N PRO A 161 -9.66 -18.64 -15.59
CA PRO A 161 -9.68 -18.00 -14.28
C PRO A 161 -10.88 -18.46 -13.45
N PRO A 162 -10.72 -18.67 -12.13
CA PRO A 162 -11.84 -18.99 -11.26
C PRO A 162 -12.79 -17.80 -11.13
N PRO A 163 -14.01 -18.02 -10.61
CA PRO A 163 -14.82 -16.93 -10.09
C PRO A 163 -14.03 -16.13 -9.03
N VAL A 164 -13.94 -14.82 -9.24
CA VAL A 164 -13.32 -13.87 -8.31
C VAL A 164 -14.40 -12.98 -7.73
N ALA A 165 -14.44 -12.88 -6.41
CA ALA A 165 -15.28 -11.91 -5.70
C ALA A 165 -14.39 -11.00 -4.84
N GLY A 166 -14.87 -9.81 -4.49
CA GLY A 166 -14.03 -8.86 -3.77
C GLY A 166 -14.71 -7.55 -3.47
N LEU A 167 -14.01 -6.69 -2.74
CA LEU A 167 -14.43 -5.32 -2.47
C LEU A 167 -13.22 -4.43 -2.16
N PHE A 168 -13.42 -3.12 -2.32
CA PHE A 168 -12.52 -2.13 -1.74
C PHE A 168 -12.74 -2.04 -0.23
N THR A 169 -11.64 -1.92 0.52
CA THR A 169 -11.61 -1.86 1.98
C THR A 169 -10.81 -0.66 2.47
N HIS A 170 -11.06 -0.21 3.70
CA HIS A 170 -10.25 0.82 4.35
C HIS A 170 -9.32 0.16 5.36
N GLY A 171 -8.25 -0.45 4.84
CA GLY A 171 -7.31 -1.26 5.62
C GLY A 171 -7.55 -2.74 5.37
N GLU A 172 -6.53 -3.38 4.81
CA GLU A 172 -6.57 -4.79 4.45
C GLU A 172 -5.89 -5.60 5.56
N VAL A 173 -6.34 -6.84 5.77
CA VAL A 173 -5.68 -7.76 6.69
C VAL A 173 -5.09 -8.91 5.88
N GLY A 174 -3.78 -8.85 5.66
CA GLY A 174 -3.01 -9.87 4.97
C GLY A 174 -2.00 -10.51 5.92
N ARG A 175 -2.45 -11.50 6.71
CA ARG A 175 -1.62 -12.20 7.70
C ARG A 175 -1.40 -13.65 7.30
N VAL A 176 -0.20 -13.94 6.80
CA VAL A 176 0.23 -15.32 6.53
C VAL A 176 1.02 -15.89 7.71
N ARG A 177 1.87 -15.08 8.36
CA ARG A 177 2.68 -15.44 9.52
C ARG A 177 2.87 -14.23 10.46
N GLY A 178 3.22 -14.49 11.72
CA GLY A 178 3.61 -13.45 12.68
C GLY A 178 2.45 -12.70 13.33
N ALA A 179 2.82 -11.68 14.13
CA ALA A 179 1.91 -10.93 14.99
C ALA A 179 1.26 -9.71 14.32
N LYS A 180 1.68 -9.34 13.11
CA LYS A 180 1.15 -8.19 12.36
C LYS A 180 0.49 -8.65 11.07
N GLY A 181 -0.47 -7.87 10.60
CA GLY A 181 -1.25 -8.21 9.42
C GLY A 181 -2.03 -7.04 8.84
N ASP A 182 -2.05 -5.89 9.53
CA ASP A 182 -2.53 -4.63 8.98
C ASP A 182 -1.72 -4.27 7.74
N ARG A 183 -2.43 -4.00 6.65
CA ARG A 183 -1.89 -3.49 5.40
C ARG A 183 -2.62 -2.20 5.06
N ASN A 184 -1.87 -1.28 4.49
CA ASN A 184 -2.44 -0.18 3.74
C ASN A 184 -1.87 -0.28 2.33
N HIS A 185 -2.61 0.27 1.38
CA HIS A 185 -2.09 0.48 0.04
C HIS A 185 -1.62 -0.81 -0.65
N ALA A 186 -2.33 -1.93 -0.40
CA ALA A 186 -2.08 -3.21 -1.04
C ALA A 186 -3.37 -3.87 -1.55
N LEU A 187 -3.21 -4.75 -2.53
CA LEU A 187 -4.17 -5.80 -2.89
C LEU A 187 -3.83 -7.07 -2.12
N VAL A 188 -4.82 -7.68 -1.50
CA VAL A 188 -4.74 -9.03 -0.92
C VAL A 188 -5.61 -9.98 -1.74
N VAL A 189 -4.99 -11.03 -2.29
CA VAL A 189 -5.68 -12.10 -3.00
C VAL A 189 -5.63 -13.37 -2.16
N VAL A 190 -6.77 -14.03 -2.02
CA VAL A 190 -6.89 -15.36 -1.42
C VAL A 190 -7.39 -16.32 -2.48
N ALA A 191 -6.64 -17.39 -2.75
CA ALA A 191 -7.00 -18.42 -3.71
C ALA A 191 -7.33 -19.74 -3.00
N PHE A 192 -8.40 -20.41 -3.47
CA PHE A 192 -8.88 -21.68 -2.93
C PHE A 192 -8.79 -22.75 -4.03
N ALA A 193 -7.98 -23.79 -3.83
CA ALA A 193 -7.99 -25.01 -4.64
C ALA A 193 -9.06 -26.00 -4.15
#